data_AF-A0A822I3C8-F1
#
_entry.id   AF-A0A822I3C8-F1
#
_cell.length_a   1.000
_cell.length_b   1.000
_cell.length_c   1.000
_cell.angle_alpha   90.00
_cell.angle_beta   90.00
_cell.angle_gamma   90.00
#
_symmetry.space_group_name_H-M   'P 1'
#
loop_
_entity.id
_entity.type
_entity.pdbx_description
1 polymer ?
#
loop_
_entity_poly.entity_id
_entity_poly.type
_entity_poly.pdbx_seq_one_letter_code
_entity_poly.pdbx_strand_id
1 'polypeptide(L)'
;KTDDFFPYAHHPHGFWTGYFTSRAALKRYERHSNNILQVTRQLNAIANLNLRNSIFYLSEAMGVAQHHDAVSGTEKQEVAFDYAQRLAVG
;
A
#
# COMPACT_ATOMS: atom_id res chain seq x y z
N LYS A 1 -20.69 11.68 16.45
CA LYS A 1 -19.68 10.59 16.51
C LYS A 1 -18.30 11.25 16.57
N THR A 2 -17.42 10.81 17.46
CA THR A 2 -16.12 11.46 17.77
C THR A 2 -14.89 10.54 17.58
N ASP A 3 -15.07 9.22 17.70
CA ASP A 3 -14.01 8.21 17.55
C ASP A 3 -14.19 7.37 16.26
N ASP A 4 -13.45 6.28 16.14
CA ASP A 4 -13.48 5.38 14.98
C ASP A 4 -14.57 4.29 15.07
N PHE A 5 -14.57 3.39 14.08
CA PHE A 5 -15.46 2.23 14.00
C PHE A 5 -14.69 0.90 14.08
N PHE A 6 -13.53 0.90 14.76
CA PHE A 6 -12.75 -0.31 14.97
C PHE A 6 -13.00 -0.92 16.37
N PRO A 7 -12.85 -2.25 16.51
CA PRO A 7 -12.77 -3.24 15.43
C PRO A 7 -14.14 -3.55 14.81
N TYR A 8 -14.15 -3.89 13.52
CA TYR A 8 -15.37 -4.37 12.85
C TYR A 8 -15.63 -5.85 13.16
N ALA A 9 -16.90 -6.19 13.42
CA ALA A 9 -17.38 -7.57 13.49
C ALA A 9 -18.75 -7.68 12.81
N HIS A 10 -18.93 -8.73 12.01
CA HIS A 10 -20.18 -8.98 11.29
C HIS A 10 -21.11 -10.01 11.99
N HIS A 11 -20.59 -10.74 12.98
CA HIS A 11 -21.33 -11.62 13.91
C HIS A 11 -20.54 -11.76 15.23
N PRO A 12 -21.11 -12.32 16.32
CA PRO A 12 -20.52 -12.26 17.68
C PRO A 12 -19.07 -12.76 17.87
N HIS A 13 -18.58 -13.59 16.96
CA HIS A 13 -17.22 -14.16 16.99
C HIS A 13 -16.46 -13.95 15.67
N GLY A 14 -16.92 -13.00 14.84
CA GLY A 14 -16.39 -12.72 13.51
C GLY A 14 -15.71 -11.37 13.44
N PHE A 15 -14.78 -11.09 14.36
CA PHE A 15 -13.99 -9.85 14.40
C PHE A 15 -12.94 -9.84 13.30
N TRP A 16 -12.89 -8.78 12.51
CA TRP A 16 -11.97 -8.64 11.39
C TRP A 16 -10.69 -7.94 11.85
N THR A 17 -10.00 -8.52 12.82
CA THR A 17 -8.72 -8.00 13.32
C THR A 17 -7.50 -8.71 12.71
N GLY A 18 -7.71 -9.86 12.06
CA GLY A 18 -6.61 -10.62 11.43
C GLY A 18 -5.90 -9.86 10.31
N TYR A 19 -6.64 -9.11 9.48
CA TYR A 19 -6.06 -8.35 8.37
C TYR A 19 -5.15 -7.20 8.82
N PHE A 20 -5.18 -6.83 10.11
CA PHE A 20 -4.19 -5.90 10.68
C PHE A 20 -2.76 -6.45 10.55
N THR A 21 -2.58 -7.78 10.46
CA THR A 21 -1.26 -8.43 10.37
C THR A 21 -1.07 -9.30 9.12
N SER A 22 -2.14 -9.78 8.48
CA SER A 22 -2.05 -10.60 7.26
C SER A 22 -1.05 -10.04 6.23
N ARG A 23 -0.21 -10.92 5.65
CA ARG A 23 0.84 -10.54 4.68
C ARG A 23 1.77 -9.42 5.17
N ALA A 24 2.32 -9.56 6.38
CA ALA A 24 3.20 -8.57 7.00
C ALA A 24 4.36 -8.08 6.10
N ALA A 25 4.93 -8.96 5.26
CA ALA A 25 5.96 -8.57 4.30
C ALA A 25 5.46 -7.56 3.25
N LEU A 26 4.27 -7.76 2.70
CA LEU A 26 3.67 -6.84 1.72
C LEU A 26 3.32 -5.49 2.38
N LYS A 27 2.79 -5.50 3.61
CA LYS A 27 2.59 -4.27 4.41
C LYS A 27 3.88 -3.48 4.61
N ARG A 28 4.98 -4.16 4.93
CA ARG A 28 6.30 -3.51 5.03
C ARG A 28 6.76 -2.98 3.68
N TYR A 29 6.53 -3.71 2.60
CA TYR A 29 6.96 -3.32 1.27
C TYR A 29 6.20 -2.07 0.77
N GLU A 30 4.90 -1.99 1.03
CA GLU A 30 4.08 -0.79 0.79
C GLU A 30 4.67 0.43 1.52
N ARG A 31 4.97 0.31 2.82
CA ARG A 31 5.55 1.42 3.61
C ARG A 31 6.91 1.87 3.07
N HIS A 32 7.76 0.93 2.68
CA HIS A 32 9.07 1.23 2.11
C HIS A 32 8.96 1.93 0.75
N SER A 33 8.08 1.43 -0.11
CA SER A 33 7.83 2.00 -1.44
C SER A 33 7.24 3.41 -1.35
N ASN A 34 6.34 3.67 -0.39
CA ASN A 34 5.86 5.02 -0.12
C ASN A 34 6.98 5.96 0.32
N ASN A 35 7.91 5.50 1.18
CA ASN A 35 9.05 6.32 1.59
C ASN A 35 9.92 6.73 0.39
N ILE A 36 10.22 5.78 -0.50
CA ILE A 36 10.93 6.06 -1.76
C ILE A 36 10.16 7.08 -2.60
N LEU A 37 8.85 6.89 -2.78
CA LEU A 37 8.03 7.83 -3.55
C LEU A 37 8.09 9.26 -3.02
N GLN A 38 8.01 9.45 -1.69
CA GLN A 38 8.08 10.78 -1.10
C GLN A 38 9.47 11.41 -1.26
N VAL A 39 10.54 10.64 -1.04
CA VAL A 39 11.92 11.14 -1.22
C VAL A 39 12.17 11.51 -2.69
N THR A 40 11.76 10.67 -3.64
CA THR A 40 11.91 10.96 -5.07
C THR A 40 11.14 12.21 -5.48
N ARG A 41 9.93 12.43 -4.96
CA ARG A 41 9.17 13.68 -5.18
C ARG A 41 9.91 14.91 -4.65
N GLN A 42 10.46 14.84 -3.45
CA GLN A 42 11.22 15.93 -2.84
C GLN A 42 12.48 16.25 -3.63
N LEU A 43 13.27 15.23 -3.98
CA LEU A 43 14.49 15.39 -4.79
C LEU A 43 14.16 15.97 -6.17
N ASN A 44 13.10 15.48 -6.81
CA ASN A 44 12.67 16.03 -8.10
C ASN A 44 12.26 17.51 -8.01
N ALA A 45 11.59 17.91 -6.92
CA ALA A 45 11.19 19.31 -6.71
C ALA A 45 12.39 20.23 -6.43
N ILE A 46 13.36 19.77 -5.64
CA ILE A 46 14.52 20.57 -5.22
C ILE A 46 15.58 20.66 -6.34
N ALA A 47 15.86 19.55 -7.02
CA ALA A 47 16.93 19.44 -8.00
C ALA A 47 16.46 19.46 -9.46
N ASN A 48 15.15 19.62 -9.71
CA ASN A 48 14.54 19.70 -11.05
C ASN A 48 14.98 18.55 -11.98
N LEU A 49 14.89 17.31 -11.47
CA LEU A 49 15.46 16.11 -12.11
C LEU A 49 14.63 15.53 -13.27
N ASN A 50 13.48 16.13 -13.60
CA ASN A 50 12.54 15.66 -14.62
C ASN A 50 12.09 14.19 -14.47
N LEU A 51 11.91 13.72 -13.23
CA LEU A 51 11.51 12.35 -12.89
C LEU A 51 9.99 12.11 -12.97
N ARG A 52 9.26 12.93 -13.75
CA ARG A 52 7.79 12.94 -13.77
C ARG A 52 7.20 11.56 -14.06
N ASN A 53 7.76 10.85 -15.04
CA ASN A 53 7.26 9.52 -15.44
C ASN A 53 7.49 8.47 -14.36
N SER A 54 8.70 8.40 -13.78
CA SER A 54 9.00 7.47 -12.68
C SER A 54 8.12 7.73 -11.46
N ILE A 55 7.94 9.00 -11.08
CA ILE A 55 7.03 9.37 -10.00
C ILE A 55 5.60 8.94 -10.32
N PHE A 56 5.15 9.10 -11.56
CA PHE A 56 3.81 8.71 -12.00
C PHE A 56 3.60 7.20 -11.85
N TYR A 57 4.49 6.36 -12.39
CA TYR A 57 4.36 4.90 -12.31
C TYR A 57 4.35 4.37 -10.87
N LEU A 58 5.29 4.81 -10.02
CA LEU A 58 5.28 4.42 -8.61
C LEU A 58 4.04 4.95 -7.88
N SER A 59 3.52 6.14 -8.24
CA SER A 59 2.29 6.66 -7.65
C SER A 59 1.07 5.80 -8.00
N GLU A 60 0.97 5.32 -9.24
CA GLU A 60 -0.11 4.40 -9.65
C GLU A 60 -0.01 3.06 -8.92
N ALA A 61 1.19 2.47 -8.87
CA ALA A 61 1.43 1.22 -8.13
C ALA A 61 1.09 1.37 -6.64
N MET A 62 1.50 2.47 -6.02
CA MET A 62 1.15 2.79 -4.63
C MET A 62 -0.34 2.98 -4.43
N GLY A 63 -1.04 3.62 -5.39
CA GLY A 63 -2.49 3.78 -5.35
C GLY A 63 -3.22 2.42 -5.35
N VAL A 64 -2.81 1.51 -6.23
CA VAL A 64 -3.34 0.13 -6.26
C VAL A 64 -3.03 -0.60 -4.94
N ALA A 65 -1.83 -0.42 -4.38
CA ALA A 65 -1.45 -1.04 -3.13
C ALA A 65 -2.30 -0.59 -1.91
N GLN A 66 -2.97 0.58 -1.97
CA GLN A 66 -3.90 1.02 -0.93
C GLN A 66 -5.31 0.41 -1.03
N HIS A 67 -5.59 -0.38 -2.06
CA HIS A 67 -6.87 -1.09 -2.17
C HIS A 67 -7.15 -1.90 -0.89
N HIS A 68 -8.41 -1.99 -0.48
CA HIS A 68 -8.80 -2.62 0.78
C HIS A 68 -8.62 -4.14 0.80
N ASP A 69 -8.25 -4.76 -0.32
CA ASP A 69 -7.73 -6.13 -0.38
C ASP A 69 -6.23 -6.22 -0.68
N ALA A 70 -5.54 -5.10 -0.91
CA ALA A 70 -4.10 -5.07 -1.13
C ALA A 70 -3.35 -4.91 0.19
N VAL A 71 -3.23 -3.70 0.73
CA VAL A 71 -2.50 -3.44 1.99
C VAL A 71 -3.09 -4.22 3.18
N SER A 72 -4.38 -4.57 3.14
CA SER A 72 -5.04 -5.39 4.15
C SER A 72 -4.56 -6.85 4.15
N GLY A 73 -4.09 -7.37 3.01
CA GLY A 73 -3.66 -8.75 2.87
C GLY A 73 -4.82 -9.76 2.79
N THR A 74 -5.96 -9.37 2.21
CA THR A 74 -7.16 -10.22 2.04
C THR A 74 -7.38 -10.75 0.62
N GLU A 75 -6.46 -10.46 -0.30
CA GLU A 75 -6.39 -10.96 -1.67
C GLU A 75 -5.86 -12.41 -1.78
N LYS A 76 -6.07 -13.02 -2.95
CA LYS A 76 -5.47 -14.32 -3.31
C LYS A 76 -3.97 -14.21 -3.54
N GLN A 77 -3.26 -15.33 -3.41
CA GLN A 77 -1.79 -15.34 -3.45
C GLN A 77 -1.21 -14.80 -4.77
N GLU A 78 -1.81 -15.13 -5.90
CA GLU A 78 -1.42 -14.63 -7.22
C GLU A 78 -1.61 -13.11 -7.34
N VAL A 79 -2.65 -12.55 -6.70
CA VAL A 79 -2.91 -11.11 -6.68
C VAL A 79 -1.91 -10.39 -5.77
N ALA A 80 -1.54 -11.00 -4.64
CA ALA A 80 -0.49 -10.48 -3.77
C ALA A 80 0.86 -10.37 -4.51
N PHE A 81 1.17 -11.35 -5.37
CA PHE A 81 2.36 -11.33 -6.21
C PHE A 81 2.28 -10.23 -7.29
N ASP A 82 1.12 -10.02 -7.91
CA ASP A 82 0.91 -8.90 -8.83
C ASP A 82 1.11 -7.54 -8.13
N TYR A 83 0.59 -7.35 -6.92
CA TYR A 83 0.82 -6.13 -6.13
C TYR A 83 2.31 -5.92 -5.83
N ALA A 84 3.01 -6.96 -5.39
CA ALA A 84 4.46 -6.88 -5.15
C ALA A 84 5.24 -6.56 -6.44
N GLN A 85 4.84 -7.13 -7.58
CA GLN A 85 5.46 -6.85 -8.87
C GLN A 85 5.25 -5.40 -9.30
N ARG A 86 4.03 -4.86 -9.15
CA ARG A 86 3.74 -3.46 -9.46
C ARG A 86 4.59 -2.50 -8.63
N LEU A 87 4.74 -2.77 -7.33
CA LEU A 87 5.61 -1.98 -6.44
C LEU A 87 7.09 -2.10 -6.78
N ALA A 88 7.52 -3.23 -7.36
CA ALA A 88 8.91 -3.44 -7.78
C ALA A 88 9.24 -2.73 -9.10
N VAL A 89 8.27 -2.61 -10.01
CA VAL A 89 8.44 -1.99 -11.32
C VAL A 89 8.23 -0.47 -11.28
N GLY A 90 7.31 0.00 -10.42
CA GLY A 90 7.04 1.43 -10.22
C GLY A 90 8.24 2.18 -9.68
#